data_AF-A0A0K2TJJ0-F1
#
_entry.id   AF-A0A0K2TJJ0-F1
#
_cell.length_a   1.000
_cell.length_b   1.000
_cell.length_c   1.000
_cell.angle_alpha   90.00
_cell.angle_beta   90.00
_cell.angle_gamma   90.00
#
_symmetry.space_group_name_H-M   'P 1'
#
loop_
_entity.id
_entity.type
_entity.pdbx_description
1 polymer ?
#
loop_
_entity_poly.entity_id
_entity_poly.type
_entity_poly.pdbx_seq_one_letter_code
_entity_poly.pdbx_strand_id
1 'polypeptide(L)'
;MAAIIAQMTRANRERKKKKRYEISKCLYDLPPFNEKYEPEIHNRYLRGLKAQNANQELEEIRNCIIQRFEEKTKVKDVNKSFSRRTCIIEATIIIGTLSIVPSLSIIILLFWPDDVDNLFEDGNGG
;
A
#
# COMPACT_ATOMS: atom_id res chain seq x y z
N MET A 1 -5.94 -14.27 -66.18
CA MET A 1 -6.60 -12.95 -66.31
C MET A 1 -7.95 -12.90 -65.59
N ALA A 2 -8.84 -13.88 -65.78
CA ALA A 2 -10.15 -13.93 -65.12
C ALA A 2 -10.11 -13.92 -63.58
N ALA A 3 -9.15 -14.62 -62.96
CA ALA A 3 -9.01 -14.68 -61.50
C ALA A 3 -8.72 -13.31 -60.86
N ILE A 4 -7.94 -12.45 -61.54
CA ILE A 4 -7.60 -11.10 -61.05
C ILE A 4 -8.84 -10.21 -61.11
N ILE A 5 -9.61 -10.29 -62.20
CA ILE A 5 -10.86 -9.53 -62.37
C ILE A 5 -11.90 -9.96 -61.32
N ALA A 6 -11.98 -11.26 -61.01
CA ALA A 6 -12.86 -11.79 -59.96
C ALA A 6 -12.48 -11.27 -58.56
N GLN A 7 -11.18 -11.15 -58.26
CA GLN A 7 -10.72 -10.57 -56.99
C GLN A 7 -11.00 -9.07 -56.90
N MET A 8 -10.75 -8.30 -57.96
CA MET A 8 -11.04 -6.85 -57.97
C MET A 8 -12.54 -6.56 -57.83
N THR A 9 -13.39 -7.33 -58.51
CA THR A 9 -14.85 -7.19 -58.41
C THR A 9 -15.39 -7.58 -57.03
N ARG A 10 -14.84 -8.64 -56.41
CA ARG A 10 -15.15 -9.01 -55.02
C ARG A 10 -14.73 -7.92 -54.03
N ALA A 11 -13.52 -7.40 -54.15
CA ALA A 11 -13.02 -6.32 -53.29
C ALA A 11 -13.85 -5.03 -53.43
N ASN A 12 -14.27 -4.69 -54.65
CA ASN A 12 -15.14 -3.52 -54.89
C ASN A 12 -16.55 -3.72 -54.32
N ARG A 13 -17.11 -4.94 -54.39
CA ARG A 13 -18.39 -5.27 -53.72
C ARG A 13 -18.27 -5.16 -52.20
N GLU A 14 -17.18 -5.66 -51.62
CA GLU A 14 -16.94 -5.56 -50.17
C GLU A 14 -16.76 -4.10 -49.70
N ARG A 15 -16.06 -3.27 -50.48
CA ARG A 15 -15.93 -1.83 -50.22
C ARG A 15 -17.25 -1.08 -50.32
N LYS A 16 -18.15 -1.46 -51.24
CA LYS A 16 -19.50 -0.88 -51.35
C LYS A 16 -20.43 -1.31 -50.21
N LYS A 17 -20.23 -2.50 -49.64
CA LYS A 17 -21.01 -3.00 -48.48
C LYS A 17 -20.64 -2.29 -47.17
N LYS A 18 -19.38 -1.87 -46.99
CA LYS A 18 -18.98 -1.07 -45.83
C LYS A 18 -19.58 0.32 -45.94
N LYS A 19 -20.54 0.65 -45.06
CA LYS A 19 -21.09 2.01 -44.94
C LYS A 19 -19.92 2.96 -44.66
N ARG A 20 -19.58 3.82 -45.62
CA ARG A 20 -18.75 5.00 -45.32
C ARG A 20 -19.62 5.92 -44.49
N TYR A 21 -19.27 6.10 -43.23
CA TYR A 21 -19.88 7.13 -42.41
C TYR A 21 -19.36 8.47 -42.93
N GLU A 22 -20.27 9.35 -43.34
CA GLU A 22 -19.91 10.71 -43.70
C GLU A 22 -19.30 11.40 -42.48
N ILE A 23 -18.29 12.24 -42.70
CA ILE A 23 -17.60 12.97 -41.62
C ILE A 23 -18.60 13.85 -40.84
N SER A 24 -19.69 14.28 -41.49
CA SER A 24 -20.84 14.98 -40.89
C SER A 24 -21.68 14.14 -39.92
N LYS A 25 -21.43 12.83 -39.81
CA LYS A 25 -22.08 11.91 -38.88
C LYS A 25 -21.14 11.47 -37.75
N CYS A 26 -20.07 12.21 -37.50
CA CYS A 26 -19.30 12.03 -36.27
C CYS A 26 -20.20 12.43 -35.09
N LEU A 27 -20.44 11.49 -34.16
CA LEU A 27 -21.30 11.71 -32.99
C LEU A 27 -20.67 12.64 -31.95
N TYR A 28 -19.39 12.99 -32.14
CA TYR A 28 -18.59 13.74 -31.20
C TYR A 28 -18.31 15.13 -31.77
N ASP A 29 -18.77 16.15 -31.05
CA ASP A 29 -18.29 17.50 -31.23
C ASP A 29 -16.85 17.55 -30.71
N LEU A 30 -15.89 17.61 -31.63
CA LEU A 30 -14.50 17.87 -31.24
C LEU A 30 -14.39 19.36 -30.88
N PRO A 31 -13.78 19.68 -29.72
CA PRO A 31 -13.48 21.07 -29.41
C PRO A 31 -12.54 21.67 -30.46
N PRO A 32 -12.60 22.99 -30.69
CA PRO A 32 -11.66 23.66 -31.57
C PRO A 32 -10.23 23.43 -31.09
N PHE A 33 -9.29 23.33 -32.03
CA PHE A 33 -7.88 23.24 -31.70
C PHE A 33 -7.44 24.50 -30.95
N ASN A 34 -6.61 24.33 -29.92
CA ASN A 34 -6.00 25.45 -29.21
C ASN A 34 -5.20 26.31 -30.19
N GLU A 35 -5.43 27.63 -30.20
CA GLU A 35 -4.74 28.58 -31.08
C GLU A 35 -3.25 28.68 -30.77
N LYS A 36 -2.85 28.32 -29.55
CA LYS A 36 -1.48 28.43 -29.06
C LYS A 36 -0.98 27.10 -28.50
N TYR A 37 0.25 26.76 -28.86
CA TYR A 37 0.96 25.63 -28.29
C TYR A 37 1.53 26.03 -26.93
N GLU A 38 0.93 25.51 -25.86
CA GLU A 38 1.47 25.60 -24.50
C GLU A 38 2.40 24.41 -24.22
N PRO A 39 3.72 24.62 -24.03
CA PRO A 39 4.67 23.53 -23.83
C PRO A 39 4.37 22.70 -22.58
N GLU A 40 3.85 23.32 -21.53
CA GLU A 40 3.58 22.65 -20.26
C GLU A 40 2.43 21.65 -20.35
N ILE A 41 1.46 21.92 -21.23
CA ILE A 41 0.30 21.07 -21.45
C ILE A 41 0.58 20.10 -22.59
N HIS A 42 1.14 20.55 -23.71
CA HIS A 42 1.23 19.71 -24.90
C HIS A 42 2.53 18.90 -25.00
N ASN A 43 3.57 19.20 -24.19
CA ASN A 43 4.80 18.42 -24.15
C ASN A 43 4.80 17.44 -22.98
N ARG A 44 4.62 16.15 -23.28
CA ARG A 44 4.66 15.06 -22.29
C ARG A 44 5.97 15.01 -21.51
N TYR A 45 7.10 15.31 -22.15
CA TYR A 45 8.41 15.30 -21.51
C TYR A 45 8.51 16.37 -20.42
N LEU A 46 8.14 17.62 -20.73
CA LEU A 46 8.18 18.72 -19.76
C LEU A 46 7.23 18.46 -18.58
N ARG A 47 6.06 17.88 -18.85
CA ARG A 47 5.13 17.48 -17.79
C ARG A 47 5.72 16.43 -16.86
N GLY A 48 6.41 15.43 -17.43
CA GLY A 48 7.11 14.39 -16.67
C GLY A 48 8.26 14.95 -15.82
N LEU A 49 9.06 15.85 -16.41
CA LEU A 49 10.19 16.48 -15.72
C LEU A 49 9.73 17.33 -14.53
N LYS A 50 8.67 18.13 -14.68
CA LYS A 50 8.11 18.92 -13.56
C LYS A 50 7.66 18.03 -12.41
N ALA A 51 6.98 16.92 -12.72
CA ALA A 51 6.52 15.97 -11.69
C ALA A 51 7.70 15.28 -10.98
N GLN A 52 8.76 14.94 -11.71
CA GLN A 52 9.97 14.36 -11.11
C GLN A 52 10.69 15.34 -10.19
N ASN A 53 10.88 16.59 -10.63
CA ASN A 53 11.53 17.61 -9.82
C ASN A 53 10.72 17.89 -8.53
N ALA A 54 9.40 17.99 -8.62
CA ALA A 54 8.54 18.17 -7.46
C ALA A 54 8.66 17.00 -6.45
N ASN A 55 8.77 15.76 -6.95
CA ASN A 55 8.97 14.59 -6.08
C ASN A 55 10.35 14.59 -5.43
N GLN A 56 11.41 14.98 -6.15
CA GLN A 56 12.76 15.09 -5.62
C GLN A 56 12.84 16.12 -4.48
N GLU A 57 12.25 17.31 -4.66
CA GLU A 57 12.21 18.34 -3.62
C GLU A 57 11.49 17.84 -2.34
N LEU A 58 10.39 17.09 -2.50
CA LEU A 58 9.68 16.50 -1.36
C LEU A 58 10.51 15.42 -0.65
N GLU A 59 11.24 14.60 -1.40
CA GLU A 59 12.15 13.60 -0.84
C GLU A 59 13.32 14.25 -0.09
N GLU A 60 13.89 15.32 -0.61
CA GLU A 60 14.96 16.09 0.04
C GLU A 60 14.48 16.69 1.38
N ILE A 61 13.29 17.30 1.39
CA ILE A 61 12.69 17.84 2.61
C ILE A 61 12.45 16.72 3.64
N ARG A 62 11.90 15.59 3.19
CA ARG A 62 11.66 14.43 4.05
C ARG A 62 12.95 13.90 4.66
N ASN A 63 14.00 13.76 3.86
CA ASN A 63 15.30 13.27 4.31
C ASN A 63 15.94 14.24 5.31
N CYS A 64 15.84 15.55 5.08
CA CYS A 64 16.30 16.58 6.02
C CYS A 64 15.58 16.50 7.37
N ILE A 65 14.26 16.26 7.35
CA ILE A 65 13.47 16.09 8.58
C ILE A 65 13.91 14.83 9.34
N ILE A 66 14.06 13.70 8.65
CA ILE A 66 14.47 12.42 9.26
C ILE A 66 15.86 12.55 9.88
N GLN A 67 16.82 13.12 9.16
CA GLN A 67 18.18 13.33 9.69
C GLN A 67 18.17 14.17 10.96
N ARG A 68 17.39 15.27 11.00
CA ARG A 68 17.26 16.09 12.22
C ARG A 68 16.65 15.32 13.39
N PHE A 69 15.72 14.40 13.15
CA PHE A 69 15.16 13.56 14.21
C PHE A 69 16.19 12.54 14.70
N GLU A 70 16.92 11.89 13.80
CA GLU A 70 17.97 10.94 14.14
C GLU A 70 19.12 11.57 14.91
N GLU A 71 19.52 12.79 14.54
CA GLU A 71 20.54 13.54 15.30
C GLU A 71 20.05 13.85 16.71
N LYS A 72 18.79 14.27 16.85
CA LYS A 72 18.19 14.55 18.17
C LYS A 72 18.06 13.30 19.03
N THR A 73 17.73 12.13 18.46
CA THR A 73 17.67 10.87 19.21
C THR A 73 19.08 10.43 19.61
N LYS A 74 20.05 10.45 18.70
CA LYS A 74 21.46 10.12 19.02
C LYS A 74 22.01 10.99 20.14
N VAL A 75 21.78 12.30 20.12
CA VAL A 75 22.22 13.19 21.21
C VAL A 75 21.53 12.86 22.54
N LYS A 76 20.25 12.50 22.52
CA LYS A 76 19.52 12.08 23.73
C LYS A 76 20.02 10.74 24.28
N ASP A 77 20.32 9.80 23.40
CA ASP A 77 20.78 8.47 23.78
C ASP A 77 22.21 8.51 24.34
N VAL A 78 23.10 9.31 23.73
CA VAL A 78 24.46 9.54 24.24
C VAL A 78 24.44 10.30 25.57
N ASN A 79 23.51 11.24 25.77
CA ASN A 79 23.36 11.97 27.02
C ASN A 79 22.55 11.24 28.10
N LYS A 80 22.06 10.02 27.83
CA LYS A 80 21.35 9.22 28.83
C LYS A 80 22.38 8.58 29.76
N SER A 81 22.82 9.33 30.77
CA SER A 81 23.67 8.79 31.83
C SER A 81 22.97 7.59 32.48
N PHE A 82 23.62 6.43 32.48
CA PHE A 82 23.11 5.22 33.15
C PHE A 82 22.90 5.52 34.64
N SER A 83 21.64 5.73 35.03
CA SER A 83 21.26 5.93 36.41
C SER A 83 20.95 4.59 37.05
N ARG A 84 21.60 4.26 38.17
CA ARG A 84 21.35 3.02 38.92
C ARG A 84 19.87 2.85 39.29
N ARG A 85 19.14 3.95 39.49
CA ARG A 85 17.69 3.94 39.76
C ARG A 85 16.89 3.40 38.58
N THR A 86 17.28 3.77 37.36
CA THR A 86 16.62 3.28 36.14
C THR A 86 16.84 1.78 35.95
N CYS A 87 18.05 1.28 36.22
CA CYS A 87 18.36 -0.16 36.17
C CYS A 87 17.54 -0.97 37.18
N ILE A 88 17.38 -0.46 38.42
CA ILE A 88 16.55 -1.12 39.43
C ILE A 88 15.08 -1.15 38.97
N ILE A 89 14.56 -0.03 38.44
CA ILE A 89 13.17 0.04 37.94
C ILE A 89 12.96 -0.95 36.78
N GLU A 90 13.84 -0.94 35.78
CA GLU A 90 13.76 -1.87 34.65
C GLU A 90 13.84 -3.34 35.11
N ALA A 91 14.72 -3.66 36.05
CA ALA A 91 14.83 -5.00 36.62
C ALA A 91 13.55 -5.41 37.36
N THR A 92 12.95 -4.51 38.15
CA THR A 92 11.70 -4.80 38.87
C THR A 92 10.53 -5.03 37.92
N ILE A 93 10.45 -4.30 36.80
CA ILE A 93 9.41 -4.49 35.79
C ILE A 93 9.57 -5.87 35.13
N ILE A 94 10.79 -6.25 34.75
CA ILE A 94 11.06 -7.55 34.13
C ILE A 94 10.68 -8.69 35.08
N ILE A 95 11.14 -8.64 36.34
CA ILE A 95 10.81 -9.66 37.35
C ILE A 95 9.29 -9.73 37.58
N GLY A 96 8.63 -8.58 37.70
CA GLY A 96 7.17 -8.50 37.85
C GLY A 96 6.44 -9.18 36.70
N THR A 97 6.80 -8.87 35.45
CA THR A 97 6.17 -9.46 34.27
C THR A 97 6.39 -10.98 34.18
N LEU A 98 7.58 -11.47 34.54
CA LEU A 98 7.85 -12.91 34.60
C LEU A 98 7.02 -13.62 35.69
N SER A 99 6.73 -12.94 36.80
CA SER A 99 6.01 -13.52 37.93
C SER A 99 4.49 -13.58 37.72
N ILE A 100 3.93 -12.82 36.77
CA ILE A 100 2.47 -12.78 36.51
C ILE A 100 1.98 -14.14 35.98
N VAL A 101 2.71 -14.74 35.03
CA VAL A 101 2.28 -16.00 34.39
C VAL A 101 2.18 -17.16 35.40
N PRO A 102 3.19 -17.44 36.24
CA PRO A 102 3.07 -18.45 37.29
C PRO A 102 1.97 -18.13 38.30
N SER A 103 1.83 -16.87 38.71
CA SER A 103 0.80 -16.46 39.66
C SER A 103 -0.61 -16.71 39.14
N LEU A 104 -0.86 -16.38 37.86
CA LEU A 104 -2.14 -16.67 37.22
C LEU A 104 -2.40 -18.17 37.10
N SER A 105 -1.38 -18.97 36.79
CA SER A 105 -1.54 -20.44 36.73
C SER A 105 -1.93 -21.04 38.08
N ILE A 106 -1.35 -20.53 39.18
CA ILE A 106 -1.69 -20.96 40.54
C ILE A 106 -3.11 -20.52 40.92
N ILE A 107 -3.51 -19.30 40.56
CA ILE A 107 -4.87 -18.80 40.79
C ILE A 107 -5.90 -19.65 40.04
N ILE A 108 -5.63 -20.00 38.79
CA ILE A 108 -6.53 -20.86 38.00
C ILE A 108 -6.65 -22.23 38.67
N LEU A 109 -5.55 -22.85 39.10
CA LEU A 109 -5.57 -24.13 39.82
C LEU A 109 -6.33 -24.08 41.15
N LEU A 110 -6.27 -22.96 41.87
CA LEU A 110 -6.96 -22.79 43.15
C LEU A 110 -8.47 -22.52 43.00
N PHE A 111 -8.86 -21.75 42.00
CA PHE A 111 -10.27 -21.39 41.77
C PHE A 111 -11.02 -22.39 40.88
N TRP A 112 -10.29 -23.22 40.14
CA TRP A 112 -10.84 -24.31 39.34
C TRP A 112 -10.18 -25.63 39.74
N PRO A 113 -10.33 -26.09 41.00
CA PRO A 113 -9.85 -27.40 41.39
C PRO A 113 -10.64 -28.43 40.58
N ASP A 114 -9.91 -29.16 39.74
CA ASP A 114 -10.34 -30.22 38.83
C ASP A 114 -11.79 -30.73 39.02
N ASP A 115 -12.72 -30.21 38.22
CA ASP A 115 -13.92 -30.95 37.75
C ASP A 115 -13.53 -32.06 36.75
N VAL A 116 -12.25 -32.47 36.73
CA VAL A 116 -11.72 -33.51 35.83
C VAL A 116 -12.07 -34.91 36.34
N ASP A 117 -12.37 -35.06 37.64
CA ASP A 117 -12.81 -36.33 38.22
C ASP A 117 -14.28 -36.65 37.89
N ASN A 118 -15.10 -35.65 37.54
CA ASN A 118 -16.53 -35.82 37.24
C ASN A 118 -16.82 -36.21 35.78
N LEU A 119 -15.81 -36.26 34.89
CA LEU A 119 -16.03 -36.59 33.46
C LEU A 119 -15.99 -38.10 33.15
N PHE A 120 -15.68 -38.95 34.13
CA PHE A 120 -15.61 -40.41 33.96
C PHE A 120 -16.69 -41.19 34.73
N GLU A 121 -17.53 -40.56 35.56
CA GLU A 121 -18.59 -41.25 36.32
C GLU A 121 -19.95 -41.38 35.59
N ASP A 122 -20.21 -40.61 34.52
CA ASP A 122 -21.45 -40.74 33.71
C ASP A 122 -21.48 -42.01 32.81
N GLY A 123 -20.60 -42.96 33.08
CA GLY A 123 -20.37 -44.14 32.27
C GLY A 123 -20.57 -45.49 32.95
N ASN A 124 -21.27 -45.62 34.09
CA ASN A 124 -21.73 -46.95 34.52
C ASN A 124 -22.82 -46.97 35.62
N GLY A 125 -23.98 -47.57 35.31
CA GLY A 125 -25.02 -47.99 36.26
C GLY A 125 -26.34 -47.21 36.09
N GLY A 126 -27.37 -47.71 35.41
CA GLY A 126 -27.78 -49.10 35.25
C GLY A 126 -28.72 -49.49 36.38
#